data_AF-A0A447IJB9-F1
#
_entry.id   AF-A0A447IJB9-F1
#
_cell.length_a   1.000
_cell.length_b   1.000
_cell.length_c   1.000
_cell.angle_alpha   90.00
_cell.angle_beta   90.00
_cell.angle_gamma   90.00
#
_symmetry.space_group_name_H-M   'P 1'
#
loop_
_entity.id
_entity.type
_entity.pdbx_description
1 polymer ?
#
loop_
_entity_poly.entity_id
_entity_poly.type
_entity_poly.pdbx_seq_one_letter_code
_entity_poly.pdbx_strand_id
1 'polypeptide(L)' 'MHLVHYAAMSKLTHYLAKEGLTQRAFAARVSVDPSIISRLTREEMTPGLQLAVDIERETNGFVPASSWVEASLKRAG' A
#
# COMPACT_ATOMS: atom_id res chain seq x y z
N MET A 1 -10.94 17.15 6.90
CA MET A 1 -11.97 16.10 6.97
C MET A 1 -12.82 16.20 5.70
N HIS A 2 -12.52 15.39 4.68
CA HIS A 2 -13.24 15.37 3.40
C HIS A 2 -13.65 13.91 3.11
N LEU A 3 -14.95 13.62 3.21
CA LEU A 3 -15.53 12.27 3.24
C LEU A 3 -15.77 11.65 1.84
N VAL A 4 -15.09 12.11 0.79
CA VAL A 4 -15.39 11.68 -0.60
C VAL A 4 -14.26 10.92 -1.33
N HIS A 5 -13.10 10.65 -0.71
CA HIS A 5 -11.99 9.95 -1.39
C HIS A 5 -11.77 8.49 -0.93
N TYR A 6 -12.52 8.00 0.06
CA TYR A 6 -12.24 6.72 0.71
C TYR A 6 -12.42 5.49 -0.20
N ALA A 7 -13.31 5.57 -1.19
CA ALA A 7 -13.67 4.43 -2.03
C ALA A 7 -12.64 4.09 -3.13
N ALA A 8 -11.74 5.02 -3.48
CA ALA A 8 -10.76 4.85 -4.56
C ALA A 8 -9.29 4.90 -4.08
N MET A 9 -9.05 5.09 -2.78
CA MET A 9 -7.69 5.12 -2.24
C MET A 9 -7.20 3.69 -1.95
N SER A 10 -5.99 3.36 -2.42
CA SER A 10 -5.33 2.11 -2.02
C SER A 10 -5.26 2.01 -0.49
N LYS A 11 -5.39 0.78 0.06
CA LYS A 11 -5.31 0.53 1.51
C LYS A 11 -4.02 1.09 2.11
N LEU A 12 -2.92 1.04 1.35
CA LEU A 12 -1.63 1.62 1.75
C LEU A 12 -1.70 3.15 1.83
N THR A 13 -2.30 3.82 0.86
CA THR A 13 -2.45 5.28 0.87
C THR A 13 -3.29 5.72 2.09
N HIS A 14 -4.34 4.97 2.42
CA HIS A 14 -5.14 5.23 3.61
C HIS A 14 -4.33 5.06 4.90
N TYR A 15 -3.54 3.98 5.02
CA TYR A 15 -2.67 3.78 6.18
C TYR A 15 -1.69 4.95 6.38
N LEU A 16 -1.00 5.36 5.33
CA LEU A 16 -0.02 6.45 5.41
C LEU A 16 -0.66 7.76 5.86
N ALA A 17 -1.85 8.08 5.34
CA ALA A 17 -2.59 9.27 5.75
C ALA A 17 -3.06 9.20 7.21
N LYS A 18 -3.56 8.04 7.64
CA LYS A 18 -4.03 7.81 9.02
C LYS A 18 -2.90 7.97 10.04
N GLU A 19 -1.73 7.42 9.74
CA GLU A 19 -0.56 7.44 10.63
C GLU A 19 0.32 8.70 10.44
N GLY A 20 -0.04 9.61 9.53
CA GLY A 20 0.74 10.81 9.24
C GLY A 20 2.13 10.51 8.65
N LEU A 21 2.29 9.36 7.98
CA LEU A 21 3.56 8.91 7.42
C LEU A 21 3.75 9.40 5.98
N THR A 22 4.95 9.90 5.69
CA THR A 22 5.34 10.15 4.29
C THR A 22 5.71 8.84 3.61
N GLN A 23 5.55 8.77 2.28
CA GLN A 23 5.98 7.61 1.49
C GLN A 23 7.46 7.27 1.71
N ARG A 24 8.34 8.28 1.78
CA ARG A 24 9.77 8.11 2.06
C ARG A 24 10.04 7.52 3.44
N ALA A 25 9.34 8.00 4.47
CA ALA A 25 9.48 7.48 5.82
C ALA A 25 9.04 6.02 5.91
N PHE A 26 7.94 5.66 5.24
CA PHE A 26 7.47 4.28 5.21
C PHE A 26 8.38 3.38 4.37
N ALA A 27 8.89 3.86 3.24
CA ALA A 27 9.83 3.13 2.40
C ALA A 27 11.09 2.71 3.17
N ALA A 28 11.60 3.58 4.04
CA ALA A 28 12.71 3.26 4.93
C ALA A 28 12.39 2.14 5.93
N ARG A 29 11.14 2.05 6.42
CA ARG A 29 10.71 0.99 7.36
C ARG A 29 10.66 -0.39 6.71
N VAL A 30 10.17 -0.46 5.47
CA VAL A 30 10.12 -1.71 4.68
C VAL A 30 11.37 -1.91 3.80
N SER A 31 12.41 -1.09 3.98
CA SER A 31 13.70 -1.20 3.27
C SER A 31 13.60 -1.23 1.73
N VAL A 32 12.79 -0.33 1.15
CA VAL A 32 12.68 -0.14 -0.31
C VAL A 32 12.95 1.30 -0.72
N ASP A 33 13.18 1.52 -2.02
CA ASP A 33 13.24 2.86 -2.56
C ASP A 33 11.87 3.58 -2.47
N PRO A 34 11.80 4.88 -2.14
CA PRO A 34 10.54 5.63 -2.09
C PRO A 34 9.70 5.58 -3.36
N SER A 35 10.32 5.40 -4.54
CA SER A 35 9.59 5.24 -5.81
C SER A 35 8.72 3.97 -5.82
N ILE A 36 9.10 2.92 -5.09
CA ILE A 36 8.30 1.70 -4.96
C ILE A 36 7.02 2.01 -4.20
N ILE A 37 7.11 2.67 -3.04
CA ILE A 37 5.93 3.07 -2.27
C ILE A 37 5.06 4.04 -3.07
N SER A 38 5.67 5.00 -3.79
CA SER A 38 4.94 5.90 -4.68
C SER A 38 4.10 5.14 -5.71
N ARG A 39 4.71 4.22 -6.46
CA ARG A 39 4.01 3.39 -7.46
C ARG A 39 2.93 2.51 -6.84
N LEU A 40 3.16 1.95 -5.66
CA LEU A 40 2.17 1.16 -4.91
C LEU A 40 0.96 2.01 -4.49
N THR A 41 1.19 3.22 -3.95
CA THR A 41 0.10 4.11 -3.52
C THR A 41 -0.71 4.67 -4.69
N ARG A 42 -0.13 4.69 -5.89
CA ARG A 42 -0.77 5.06 -7.16
C ARG A 42 -1.32 3.84 -7.93
N GLU A 43 -1.24 2.65 -7.35
CA GLU A 43 -1.72 1.38 -7.92
C GLU A 43 -1.10 1.03 -9.29
N GLU A 44 0.06 1.60 -9.63
CA GLU A 44 0.79 1.37 -10.89
C GLU A 44 1.63 0.09 -10.89
N MET A 45 1.75 -0.55 -9.72
CA MET A 45 2.41 -1.83 -9.59
C MET A 45 1.79 -2.66 -8.45
N THR A 46 2.07 -3.96 -8.50
CA THR A 46 1.75 -4.90 -7.42
C THR A 46 3.07 -5.33 -6.77
N PRO A 47 3.17 -5.37 -5.43
CA PRO A 47 4.39 -5.81 -4.77
C PRO A 47 4.60 -7.32 -4.99
N GLY A 48 5.85 -7.76 -4.97
CA GLY A 48 6.15 -9.19 -4.82
C GLY A 48 5.75 -9.69 -3.43
N LEU A 49 5.66 -11.01 -3.27
CA LEU A 49 5.20 -11.64 -2.02
C LEU A 49 5.96 -11.15 -0.77
N GLN A 50 7.30 -11.09 -0.85
CA GLN A 50 8.13 -10.64 0.27
C GLN A 50 7.74 -9.23 0.73
N LEU A 51 7.70 -8.27 -0.21
CA LEU A 51 7.33 -6.89 0.10
C LEU A 51 5.88 -6.76 0.59
N ALA A 52 4.95 -7.57 0.05
CA ALA A 52 3.58 -7.59 0.52
C ALA A 52 3.50 -8.01 2.00
N VAL A 53 4.24 -9.04 2.40
CA VAL A 53 4.34 -9.51 3.79
C VAL A 53 5.04 -8.50 4.69
N ASP A 54 6.10 -7.86 4.21
CA ASP A 54 6.81 -6.82 4.97
C ASP A 54 5.89 -5.62 5.25
N ILE A 55 5.11 -5.19 4.25
CA ILE A 55 4.11 -4.13 4.43
C ILE A 55 3.02 -4.58 5.42
N GLU A 56 2.51 -5.80 5.33
CA GLU A 56 1.50 -6.29 6.28
C GLU A 56 2.02 -6.26 7.72
N ARG A 57 3.26 -6.69 7.95
CA ARG A 57 3.92 -6.66 9.26
C ARG A 57 4.10 -5.23 9.77
N GLU A 58 4.68 -4.34 8.96
CA GLU A 58 4.90 -2.93 9.34
C GLU A 58 3.59 -2.15 9.56
N THR A 59 2.49 -2.63 8.99
CA THR A 59 1.16 -2.03 9.15
C THR A 59 0.29 -2.74 10.18
N ASN A 60 0.84 -3.74 10.89
CA ASN A 60 0.11 -4.59 11.84
C ASN A 60 -1.21 -5.14 11.26
N GLY A 61 -1.17 -5.60 10.02
CA GLY A 61 -2.32 -6.19 9.32
C GLY A 61 -3.31 -5.18 8.72
N PHE A 62 -3.08 -3.86 8.86
CA PHE A 62 -3.96 -2.87 8.26
C PHE A 62 -3.96 -2.94 6.73
N VAL A 63 -2.80 -3.26 6.14
CA VAL A 63 -2.65 -3.53 4.71
C VAL A 63 -2.33 -5.02 4.52
N PRO A 64 -3.34 -5.90 4.44
CA PRO A 64 -3.11 -7.33 4.31
C PRO A 64 -2.56 -7.69 2.93
N ALA A 65 -1.61 -8.63 2.86
CA ALA A 65 -0.99 -9.07 1.61
C ALA A 65 -2.03 -9.59 0.58
N SER A 66 -3.11 -10.21 1.07
CA SER A 66 -4.22 -10.70 0.25
C SER A 66 -4.92 -9.61 -0.57
N SER A 67 -4.86 -8.35 -0.14
CA SER A 67 -5.51 -7.23 -0.85
C SER A 67 -4.96 -7.00 -2.25
N TRP A 68 -3.72 -7.41 -2.52
CA TRP A 68 -3.11 -7.31 -3.85
C TRP A 68 -3.43 -8.50 -4.75
N VAL A 69 -3.79 -9.65 -4.18
CA VAL A 69 -4.20 -10.85 -4.94
C VAL A 69 -5.58 -10.62 -5.55
N GLU A 70 -6.53 -10.11 -4.75
CA GLU A 70 -7.87 -9.74 -5.22
C GLU A 70 -7.81 -8.69 -6.33
N ALA A 71 -6.91 -7.70 -6.20
CA ALA A 71 -6.72 -6.66 -7.20
C ALA A 71 -6.15 -7.19 -8.52
N SER A 72 -5.30 -8.22 -8.47
CA SER A 72 -4.76 -8.86 -9.68
C SER A 72 -5.83 -9.62 -10.45
N LEU A 73 -6.73 -10.32 -9.75
CA LEU A 73 -7.82 -11.08 -10.38
C LEU A 73 -8.80 -10.18 -11.12
N LYS A 74 -9.10 -8.99 -10.58
CA LYS A 74 -9.98 -8.00 -11.23
C LYS A 74 -9.42 -7.40 -12.53
N ARG A 75 -8.10 -7.46 -12.74
CA ARG A 75 -7.44 -6.90 -13.93
C ARG A 75 -7.26 -7.91 -15.06
N ALA A 76 -7.42 -9.20 -14.76
CA ALA A 76 -7.20 -10.29 -15.71
C ALA A 76 -8.49 -10.77 -16.41
N GLY A 77 -9.66 -10.29 -15.98
CA GLY A 77 -10.96 -10.51 -16.64
C GLY A 77 -11.47 -9.22 -17.26
#